data_AF-A0A4S5AWX9-F1
#
_entry.id   AF-A0A4S5AWX9-F1
#
_cell.length_a   1.000
_cell.length_b   1.000
_cell.length_c   1.000
_cell.angle_alpha   90.00
_cell.angle_beta   90.00
_cell.angle_gamma   90.00
#
_symmetry.space_group_name_H-M   'P 1'
#
loop_
_entity.id
_entity.type
_entity.pdbx_description
1 polymer ?
#
loop_
_entity_poly.entity_id
_entity_poly.type
_entity_poly.pdbx_seq_one_letter_code
_entity_poly.pdbx_strand_id
1 'polypeptide(L)'
;MAAVVARAHRLVPSRGWTDGGKPLARRIPSTIVTSITAGIVLAGGRSSRMGTAKAALEWHGSTLLRHVTGVVQRAVDGPVFVVRAPGQELPELDREIIVCDDPREGMGPMQGLAVGLRAAAEHAARPDVAFVCSTDLPFLHTAFVRAVLAGFGSDPGAEPEVDAVLPIVRGFRQPLTAGYRTALAPLVEELLGKGQLRPAHLLAECRVRVLDEDALLADRALAAVDPELEAVVNVNEPADYEAARRRPEPEVIVERYGVLATRGGGRGPRVVRAATIGHAADLVGLAFDGHILAAVNGDQIRSDGTLPLQAGDTVAFISADAGG
;
A
#
# COMPACT_ATOMS: atom_id res chain seq x y z
N MET A 1 -36.19 -22.54 6.74
CA MET A 1 -37.04 -21.35 6.92
C MET A 1 -36.13 -20.12 7.08
N ALA A 2 -35.39 -19.82 6.02
CA ALA A 2 -34.31 -18.84 5.98
C ALA A 2 -34.68 -17.74 5.00
N ALA A 3 -34.56 -16.49 5.42
CA ALA A 3 -34.65 -15.33 4.55
C ALA A 3 -33.38 -14.49 4.75
N VAL A 4 -32.51 -14.58 3.74
CA VAL A 4 -31.35 -13.74 3.50
C VAL A 4 -31.87 -12.36 3.08
N VAL A 5 -31.42 -11.30 3.75
CA VAL A 5 -31.61 -9.93 3.28
C VAL A 5 -30.23 -9.37 2.93
N ALA A 6 -29.95 -9.31 1.64
CA ALA A 6 -28.82 -8.60 1.08
C ALA A 6 -28.98 -7.09 1.35
N ARG A 7 -27.96 -6.45 1.93
CA ARG A 7 -27.88 -4.99 2.05
C ARG A 7 -27.03 -4.46 0.91
N ALA A 8 -27.61 -3.59 0.10
CA ALA A 8 -26.99 -2.95 -1.05
C ALA A 8 -25.96 -1.89 -0.63
N HIS A 9 -24.79 -1.90 -1.28
CA HIS A 9 -23.86 -0.77 -1.32
C HIS A 9 -24.54 0.42 -2.01
N ARG A 10 -24.42 1.60 -1.42
CA ARG A 10 -25.07 2.83 -1.91
C ARG A 10 -24.11 3.60 -2.82
N LEU A 11 -24.30 3.47 -4.13
CA LEU A 11 -23.93 4.51 -5.09
C LEU A 11 -24.89 5.69 -4.92
N VAL A 12 -24.39 6.92 -4.85
CA VAL A 12 -25.22 8.14 -4.80
C VAL A 12 -25.13 8.86 -6.16
N PRO A 13 -26.18 8.82 -7.00
CA PRO A 13 -26.19 9.55 -8.26
C PRO A 13 -26.89 10.92 -8.15
N SER A 14 -26.35 11.92 -8.85
CA SER A 14 -27.02 13.19 -9.15
C SER A 14 -28.06 13.00 -10.27
N ARG A 15 -29.28 13.51 -10.05
CA ARG A 15 -30.43 13.37 -10.96
C ARG A 15 -30.29 14.16 -12.28
N GLY A 16 -30.74 13.58 -13.38
CA GLY A 16 -31.22 14.32 -14.56
C GLY A 16 -31.29 13.52 -15.87
N TRP A 17 -32.53 13.30 -16.35
CA TRP A 17 -32.97 13.08 -17.75
C TRP A 17 -32.98 11.68 -18.39
N THR A 18 -34.10 11.42 -19.07
CA THR A 18 -34.51 10.25 -19.86
C THR A 18 -34.27 10.49 -21.35
N ASP A 19 -33.82 9.49 -22.12
CA ASP A 19 -34.58 8.94 -23.26
C ASP A 19 -33.93 7.65 -23.80
N GLY A 20 -34.74 6.80 -24.43
CA GLY A 20 -34.45 5.44 -24.82
C GLY A 20 -33.56 5.26 -26.05
N GLY A 21 -32.87 4.12 -26.05
CA GLY A 21 -32.18 3.57 -27.22
C GLY A 21 -31.51 2.26 -26.82
N LYS A 22 -32.04 1.13 -27.30
CA LYS A 22 -31.39 -0.19 -27.13
C LYS A 22 -30.09 -0.20 -27.96
N PRO A 23 -28.97 -0.74 -27.44
CA PRO A 23 -27.92 -1.26 -28.31
C PRO A 23 -27.79 -2.78 -28.16
N LEU A 24 -27.51 -3.38 -29.31
CA LEU A 24 -27.38 -4.81 -29.58
C LEU A 24 -26.21 -5.43 -28.81
N ALA A 25 -26.48 -6.56 -28.17
CA ALA A 25 -25.50 -7.38 -27.47
C ALA A 25 -24.48 -7.98 -28.46
N ARG A 26 -23.22 -7.57 -28.34
CA ARG A 26 -22.07 -8.39 -28.77
C ARG A 26 -21.42 -8.98 -27.52
N ARG A 27 -21.59 -10.30 -27.34
CA ARG A 27 -20.85 -11.09 -26.35
C ARG A 27 -19.36 -11.05 -26.71
N ILE A 28 -18.55 -10.46 -25.84
CA ILE A 28 -17.09 -10.61 -25.83
C ILE A 28 -16.75 -11.61 -24.71
N PRO A 29 -15.89 -12.61 -24.95
CA PRO A 29 -15.56 -13.62 -23.96
C PRO A 29 -14.89 -12.99 -22.73
N SER A 30 -15.34 -13.41 -21.55
CA SER A 30 -14.83 -13.04 -20.24
C SER A 30 -13.46 -13.68 -19.99
N THR A 31 -12.40 -12.99 -20.42
CA THR A 31 -11.07 -13.18 -19.84
C THR A 31 -11.02 -12.30 -18.60
N ILE A 32 -10.90 -12.92 -17.42
CA ILE A 32 -10.57 -12.19 -16.19
C ILE A 32 -9.13 -11.69 -16.37
N VAL A 33 -8.99 -10.48 -16.91
CA VAL A 33 -7.73 -9.77 -16.89
C VAL A 33 -7.57 -9.27 -15.45
N THR A 34 -6.69 -9.92 -14.69
CA THR A 34 -6.22 -9.34 -13.43
C THR A 34 -5.41 -8.09 -13.79
N SER A 35 -6.01 -6.92 -13.56
CA SER A 35 -5.34 -5.63 -13.77
C SER A 35 -4.07 -5.55 -12.95
N ILE A 36 -2.96 -5.18 -13.59
CA ILE A 36 -1.69 -4.94 -12.90
C ILE A 36 -1.87 -3.73 -11.98
N THR A 37 -1.45 -3.87 -10.73
CA THR A 37 -1.56 -2.84 -9.70
C THR A 37 -0.20 -2.17 -9.46
N ALA A 38 -0.18 -0.86 -9.24
CA ALA A 38 1.03 -0.12 -8.87
C ALA A 38 0.94 0.47 -7.46
N GLY A 39 2.08 0.83 -6.90
CA GLY A 39 2.19 1.63 -5.69
C GLY A 39 2.70 3.03 -5.99
N ILE A 40 2.15 4.05 -5.34
CA ILE A 40 2.65 5.42 -5.39
C ILE A 40 2.79 5.93 -3.96
N VAL A 41 4.02 6.26 -3.57
CA VAL A 41 4.35 6.79 -2.26
C VAL A 41 4.77 8.25 -2.40
N LEU A 42 4.02 9.15 -1.77
CA LEU A 42 4.25 10.58 -1.78
C LEU A 42 5.23 10.94 -0.64
N ALA A 43 6.49 11.12 -1.02
CA ALA A 43 7.59 11.50 -0.13
C ALA A 43 7.85 13.02 -0.09
N GLY A 44 7.14 13.79 -0.92
CA GLY A 44 7.23 15.25 -0.94
C GLY A 44 6.59 15.91 0.28
N GLY A 45 7.26 16.93 0.84
CA GLY A 45 6.72 17.77 1.89
C GLY A 45 7.79 18.34 2.81
N ARG A 46 7.69 19.63 3.13
CA ARG A 46 8.70 20.37 3.93
C ARG A 46 8.85 19.89 5.37
N SER A 47 7.95 19.01 5.85
CA SER A 47 7.99 18.42 7.21
C SER A 47 8.26 19.45 8.31
N SER A 48 7.75 20.68 8.14
CA SER A 48 8.21 21.86 8.89
C SER A 48 7.96 21.76 10.40
N ARG A 49 6.94 20.99 10.81
CA ARG A 49 6.63 20.71 12.23
C ARG A 49 7.53 19.64 12.84
N MET A 50 8.05 18.73 12.02
CA MET A 50 8.93 17.65 12.47
C MET A 50 10.39 18.07 12.57
N GLY A 51 10.79 19.16 11.91
CA GLY A 51 12.18 19.64 11.85
C GLY A 51 13.09 18.82 10.94
N THR A 52 12.72 17.57 10.62
CA THR A 52 13.41 16.65 9.70
C THR A 52 12.42 16.10 8.68
N ALA A 53 12.89 15.76 7.47
CA ALA A 53 12.07 15.10 6.46
C ALA A 53 11.54 13.76 6.99
N LYS A 54 10.21 13.60 7.05
CA LYS A 54 9.56 12.39 7.59
C LYS A 54 10.07 11.10 6.95
N ALA A 55 10.34 11.15 5.64
CA ALA A 55 10.89 10.04 4.87
C ALA A 55 12.16 9.44 5.50
N ALA A 56 13.01 10.26 6.12
CA ALA A 56 14.29 9.85 6.70
C ALA A 56 14.22 9.53 8.21
N LEU A 57 13.03 9.61 8.83
CA LEU A 57 12.88 9.22 10.24
C LEU A 57 13.17 7.74 10.40
N GLU A 58 13.92 7.40 11.45
CA GLU A 58 14.25 6.03 11.79
C GLU A 58 12.97 5.23 12.10
N TRP A 59 12.90 4.00 11.63
CA TRP A 59 11.77 3.13 11.90
C TRP A 59 12.24 1.68 12.03
N HIS A 60 12.46 1.28 13.29
CA HIS A 60 12.91 -0.05 13.70
C HIS A 60 14.08 -0.61 12.86
N GLY A 61 15.16 0.15 12.78
CA GLY A 61 16.37 -0.24 12.03
C GLY A 61 16.32 0.05 10.53
N SER A 62 15.26 0.72 10.06
CA SER A 62 15.13 1.24 8.70
C SER A 62 14.72 2.72 8.73
N THR A 63 14.14 3.23 7.63
CA THR A 63 13.48 4.54 7.60
C THR A 63 11.99 4.39 7.33
N LEU A 64 11.17 5.38 7.71
CA LEU A 64 9.73 5.38 7.39
C LEU A 64 9.48 5.21 5.88
N LEU A 65 10.30 5.85 5.03
CA LEU A 65 10.16 5.67 3.58
C LEU A 65 10.47 4.24 3.15
N ARG A 66 11.54 3.62 3.67
CA ARG A 66 11.86 2.21 3.37
C ARG A 66 10.74 1.28 3.84
N HIS A 67 10.21 1.53 5.03
CA HIS A 67 9.10 0.78 5.60
C HIS A 67 7.84 0.86 4.71
N VAL A 68 7.37 2.07 4.41
CA VAL A 68 6.14 2.23 3.61
C VAL A 68 6.30 1.67 2.20
N THR A 69 7.44 1.91 1.54
CA THR A 69 7.69 1.37 0.20
C THR A 69 7.77 -0.16 0.19
N GLY A 70 8.43 -0.79 1.18
CA GLY A 70 8.48 -2.24 1.30
C GLY A 70 7.12 -2.87 1.56
N VAL A 71 6.27 -2.23 2.37
CA VAL A 71 4.88 -2.68 2.58
C VAL A 71 4.08 -2.60 1.29
N VAL A 72 4.16 -1.49 0.56
CA VAL A 72 3.44 -1.30 -0.70
C VAL A 72 3.94 -2.27 -1.76
N GLN A 73 5.24 -2.47 -1.90
CA GLN A 73 5.86 -3.41 -2.86
C GLN A 73 5.38 -4.84 -2.63
N ARG A 74 5.22 -5.27 -1.37
CA ARG A 74 4.63 -6.59 -1.03
C ARG A 74 3.13 -6.69 -1.30
N ALA A 75 2.43 -5.58 -1.49
CA ALA A 75 0.98 -5.55 -1.63
C ALA A 75 0.50 -5.44 -3.08
N VAL A 76 1.37 -5.01 -4.01
CA VAL A 76 1.03 -4.75 -5.41
C VAL A 76 1.75 -5.72 -6.35
N ASP A 77 1.22 -5.91 -7.55
CA ASP A 77 1.77 -6.84 -8.57
C ASP A 77 2.70 -6.14 -9.58
N GLY A 78 2.88 -4.83 -9.44
CA GLY A 78 3.58 -3.98 -10.40
C GLY A 78 4.55 -3.00 -9.73
N PRO A 79 4.98 -1.95 -10.46
CA PRO A 79 6.00 -1.03 -9.98
C PRO A 79 5.53 -0.20 -8.79
N VAL A 80 6.49 0.18 -7.94
CA VAL A 80 6.28 1.19 -6.89
C VAL A 80 7.04 2.46 -7.25
N PHE A 81 6.32 3.58 -7.26
CA PHE A 81 6.86 4.91 -7.53
C PHE A 81 6.98 5.70 -6.24
N VAL A 82 8.11 6.35 -6.02
CA VAL A 82 8.29 7.35 -4.95
C VAL A 82 8.36 8.72 -5.57
N VAL A 83 7.43 9.60 -5.20
CA VAL A 83 7.42 10.99 -5.68
C VAL A 83 8.02 11.90 -4.62
N ARG A 84 9.15 12.54 -4.93
CA ARG A 84 9.87 13.43 -4.02
C ARG A 84 9.80 14.89 -4.46
N ALA A 85 10.02 15.80 -3.52
CA ALA A 85 10.17 17.22 -3.84
C ALA A 85 11.48 17.49 -4.62
N PRO A 86 11.56 18.57 -5.42
CA PRO A 86 12.79 18.92 -6.13
C PRO A 86 13.99 19.01 -5.19
N GLY A 87 15.09 18.34 -5.52
CA GLY A 87 16.33 18.39 -4.73
C GLY A 87 16.27 17.71 -3.36
N GLN A 88 15.17 17.01 -3.04
CA GLN A 88 15.06 16.25 -1.80
C GLN A 88 15.96 15.02 -1.86
N GLU A 89 16.89 14.92 -0.91
CA GLU A 89 17.63 13.70 -0.67
C GLU A 89 16.69 12.66 -0.04
N LEU A 90 16.71 11.45 -0.59
CA LEU A 90 15.97 10.32 -0.06
C LEU A 90 16.94 9.37 0.66
N PRO A 91 16.49 8.71 1.76
CA PRO A 91 17.24 7.60 2.32
C PRO A 91 17.35 6.45 1.32
N GLU A 92 18.17 5.45 1.65
CA GLU A 92 18.32 4.25 0.83
C GLU A 92 16.96 3.54 0.63
N LEU A 93 16.73 3.14 -0.62
CA LEU A 93 15.53 2.47 -1.10
C LEU A 93 15.93 1.19 -1.82
N ASP A 94 14.96 0.28 -1.98
CA ASP A 94 15.14 -0.86 -2.88
C ASP A 94 15.44 -0.38 -4.30
N ARG A 95 16.29 -1.12 -5.01
CA ARG A 95 16.69 -0.80 -6.39
C ARG A 95 15.53 -0.90 -7.36
N GLU A 96 14.48 -1.65 -7.01
CA GLU A 96 13.26 -1.78 -7.80
C GLU A 96 12.32 -0.56 -7.68
N ILE A 97 12.55 0.33 -6.70
CA ILE A 97 11.75 1.54 -6.53
C ILE A 97 12.10 2.57 -7.60
N ILE A 98 11.07 3.08 -8.28
CA ILE A 98 11.20 4.12 -9.30
C ILE A 98 11.00 5.49 -8.63
N VAL A 99 12.04 6.31 -8.60
CA VAL A 99 11.97 7.67 -8.03
C VAL A 99 11.54 8.67 -9.11
N CYS A 100 10.54 9.48 -8.80
CA CYS A 100 10.05 10.56 -9.64
C CYS A 100 10.23 11.90 -8.95
N ASP A 101 10.74 12.90 -9.68
CA ASP A 101 10.86 14.27 -9.19
C ASP A 101 9.56 15.04 -9.47
N ASP A 102 8.98 15.62 -8.41
CA ASP A 102 7.96 16.65 -8.56
C ASP A 102 8.59 17.91 -9.16
N PRO A 103 8.14 18.41 -10.34
CA PRO A 103 8.73 19.60 -10.95
C PRO A 103 8.39 20.91 -10.21
N ARG A 104 7.42 20.92 -9.28
CA ARG A 104 6.92 22.16 -8.66
C ARG A 104 6.67 21.98 -7.16
N GLU A 105 7.61 22.43 -6.35
CA GLU A 105 7.43 22.44 -4.89
C GLU A 105 6.24 23.34 -4.49
N GLY A 106 5.52 22.93 -3.43
CA GLY A 106 4.51 23.78 -2.78
C GLY A 106 3.10 23.69 -3.34
N MET A 107 2.86 22.86 -4.36
CA MET A 107 1.53 22.63 -4.95
C MET A 107 0.70 21.58 -4.19
N GLY A 108 1.20 21.11 -3.06
CA GLY A 108 0.52 20.15 -2.19
C GLY A 108 0.48 18.72 -2.78
N PRO A 109 -0.26 17.81 -2.13
CA PRO A 109 -0.24 16.39 -2.49
C PRO A 109 -0.84 16.07 -3.88
N MET A 110 -1.66 16.97 -4.43
CA MET A 110 -2.22 16.82 -5.78
C MET A 110 -1.14 16.80 -6.87
N GLN A 111 -0.08 17.58 -6.69
CA GLN A 111 1.03 17.60 -7.64
C GLN A 111 1.80 16.27 -7.61
N GLY A 112 2.07 15.75 -6.41
CA GLY A 112 2.69 14.44 -6.26
C GLY A 112 1.83 13.33 -6.86
N LEU A 113 0.50 13.39 -6.67
CA LEU A 113 -0.45 12.47 -7.26
C LEU A 113 -0.40 12.51 -8.81
N ALA A 114 -0.37 13.70 -9.43
CA ALA A 114 -0.27 13.82 -10.88
C ALA A 114 1.01 13.16 -11.43
N VAL A 115 2.14 13.45 -10.80
CA VAL A 115 3.45 12.89 -11.20
C VAL A 115 3.46 11.37 -11.07
N GLY A 116 2.98 10.84 -9.94
CA GLY A 116 2.94 9.40 -9.70
C GLY A 116 2.00 8.67 -10.65
N LEU A 117 0.78 9.19 -10.87
CA LEU A 117 -0.19 8.57 -11.78
C LEU A 117 0.29 8.61 -13.23
N ARG A 118 0.93 9.72 -13.67
CA ARG A 118 1.52 9.81 -15.01
C ARG A 118 2.64 8.80 -15.18
N ALA A 119 3.56 8.72 -14.22
CA ALA A 119 4.67 7.77 -14.26
C ALA A 119 4.16 6.32 -14.33
N ALA A 120 3.12 5.99 -13.56
CA ALA A 120 2.47 4.69 -13.61
C ALA A 120 1.82 4.41 -14.98
N ALA A 121 1.06 5.37 -15.52
CA ALA A 121 0.39 5.23 -16.81
C ALA A 121 1.36 5.06 -18.00
N GLU A 122 2.53 5.70 -17.93
CA GLU A 122 3.57 5.65 -18.96
C GLU A 122 4.53 4.45 -18.82
N HIS A 123 4.49 3.75 -17.68
CA HIS A 123 5.37 2.62 -17.41
C HIS A 123 5.09 1.43 -18.36
N ALA A 124 6.15 0.67 -18.69
CA ALA A 124 6.04 -0.46 -19.62
C ALA A 124 5.05 -1.54 -19.17
N ALA A 125 4.92 -1.74 -17.86
CA ALA A 125 3.95 -2.67 -17.26
C ALA A 125 2.49 -2.21 -17.36
N ARG A 126 2.23 -0.92 -17.65
CA ARG A 126 0.90 -0.32 -17.79
C ARG A 126 -0.09 -0.73 -16.69
N PRO A 127 0.21 -0.49 -15.40
CA PRO A 127 -0.75 -0.71 -14.32
C PRO A 127 -2.04 0.08 -14.55
N ASP A 128 -3.20 -0.57 -14.40
CA ASP A 128 -4.51 0.08 -14.59
C ASP A 128 -4.90 0.94 -13.38
N VAL A 129 -4.48 0.49 -12.19
CA VAL A 129 -4.78 1.12 -10.90
C VAL A 129 -3.53 1.22 -10.06
N ALA A 130 -3.48 2.24 -9.20
CA ALA A 130 -2.41 2.45 -8.26
C ALA A 130 -2.98 2.70 -6.85
N PHE A 131 -2.37 2.10 -5.84
CA PHE A 131 -2.56 2.51 -4.46
C PHE A 131 -1.65 3.70 -4.17
N VAL A 132 -2.23 4.80 -3.70
CA VAL A 132 -1.51 6.04 -3.40
C VAL A 132 -1.49 6.24 -1.89
N CYS A 133 -0.29 6.48 -1.34
CA CYS A 133 -0.14 6.79 0.07
C CYS A 133 0.91 7.85 0.39
N SER A 134 0.82 8.47 1.57
CA SER A 134 1.90 9.30 2.14
C SER A 134 2.96 8.43 2.84
N THR A 135 4.14 9.01 3.08
CA THR A 135 5.26 8.33 3.77
C THR A 135 5.11 8.20 5.28
N ASP A 136 4.10 8.84 5.87
CA ASP A 136 3.97 8.99 7.31
C ASP A 136 3.00 8.00 7.96
N LEU A 137 2.87 6.82 7.36
CA LEU A 137 1.96 5.74 7.75
C LEU A 137 2.74 4.56 8.38
N PRO A 138 3.24 4.68 9.62
CA PRO A 138 4.07 3.66 10.27
C PRO A 138 3.37 2.31 10.50
N PHE A 139 2.05 2.27 10.42
CA PHE A 139 1.24 1.07 10.66
C PHE A 139 0.54 0.56 9.40
N LEU A 140 0.89 1.11 8.22
CA LEU A 140 0.31 0.66 6.95
C LEU A 140 0.45 -0.86 6.83
N HIS A 141 -0.64 -1.55 6.46
CA HIS A 141 -0.69 -3.00 6.35
C HIS A 141 -0.89 -3.46 4.91
N THR A 142 -0.20 -4.53 4.46
CA THR A 142 -0.39 -5.12 3.12
C THR A 142 -1.86 -5.50 2.88
N ALA A 143 -2.52 -6.10 3.88
CA ALA A 143 -3.94 -6.43 3.83
C ALA A 143 -4.84 -5.20 3.59
N PHE A 144 -4.50 -4.04 4.16
CA PHE A 144 -5.26 -2.80 3.92
C PHE A 144 -5.11 -2.34 2.46
N VAL A 145 -3.87 -2.30 1.97
CA VAL A 145 -3.57 -1.95 0.57
C VAL A 145 -4.34 -2.86 -0.40
N ARG A 146 -4.29 -4.17 -0.15
CA ARG A 146 -5.00 -5.18 -0.95
C ARG A 146 -6.52 -5.01 -0.88
N ALA A 147 -7.09 -4.75 0.30
CA ALA A 147 -8.53 -4.50 0.44
C ALA A 147 -8.98 -3.25 -0.35
N VAL A 148 -8.19 -2.18 -0.34
CA VAL A 148 -8.45 -0.98 -1.14
C VAL A 148 -8.38 -1.27 -2.64
N LEU A 149 -7.34 -1.98 -3.09
CA LEU A 149 -7.19 -2.35 -4.50
C LEU A 149 -8.28 -3.32 -4.98
N ALA A 150 -8.70 -4.26 -4.13
CA ALA A 150 -9.82 -5.17 -4.40
C ALA A 150 -11.15 -4.40 -4.61
N GLY A 151 -11.25 -3.18 -4.07
CA GLY A 151 -12.37 -2.28 -4.33
C GLY A 151 -12.55 -1.91 -5.81
N PHE A 152 -11.53 -2.07 -6.67
CA PHE A 152 -11.66 -1.91 -8.12
C PHE A 152 -12.24 -3.13 -8.83
N GLY A 153 -12.40 -4.25 -8.13
CA GLY A 153 -12.89 -5.51 -8.67
C GLY A 153 -14.20 -5.36 -9.45
N SER A 154 -14.21 -5.98 -10.63
CA SER A 154 -15.35 -6.03 -11.54
C SER A 154 -16.27 -7.17 -11.12
N ASP A 155 -17.42 -6.88 -10.51
CA ASP A 155 -18.50 -7.87 -10.53
C ASP A 155 -18.99 -7.98 -11.99
N PRO A 156 -18.96 -9.16 -12.64
CA PRO A 156 -19.37 -9.32 -14.03
C PRO A 156 -20.89 -9.18 -14.15
N GLY A 157 -21.42 -7.95 -14.01
CA GLY A 157 -22.83 -7.69 -14.26
C GLY A 157 -23.50 -6.45 -13.68
N ALA A 158 -22.89 -5.64 -12.80
CA ALA A 158 -23.73 -4.70 -12.02
C ALA A 158 -23.21 -3.27 -11.79
N GLU A 159 -21.90 -2.97 -11.81
CA GLU A 159 -21.43 -1.64 -11.42
C GLU A 159 -20.67 -0.93 -12.55
N PRO A 160 -20.89 0.39 -12.73
CA PRO A 160 -20.05 1.19 -13.61
C PRO A 160 -18.60 1.18 -13.11
N GLU A 161 -17.67 1.26 -14.05
CA GLU A 161 -16.24 1.38 -13.74
C GLU A 161 -16.00 2.58 -12.81
N VAL A 162 -15.37 2.31 -11.65
CA VAL A 162 -15.04 3.30 -10.62
C VAL A 162 -13.64 3.87 -10.87
N ASP A 163 -13.49 5.18 -10.67
CA ASP A 163 -12.24 5.90 -10.93
C ASP A 163 -11.29 5.87 -9.73
N ALA A 164 -11.87 5.88 -8.52
CA ALA A 164 -11.14 5.89 -7.27
C ALA A 164 -11.84 5.03 -6.21
N VAL A 165 -11.06 4.41 -5.34
CA VAL A 165 -11.52 3.69 -4.16
C VAL A 165 -11.02 4.46 -2.93
N LEU A 166 -11.94 5.04 -2.18
CA LEU A 166 -11.66 5.95 -1.08
C LEU A 166 -12.06 5.33 0.27
N PRO A 167 -11.10 5.02 1.14
CA PRO A 167 -11.39 4.66 2.52
C PRO A 167 -11.96 5.84 3.32
N ILE A 168 -12.94 5.54 4.17
CA ILE A 168 -13.39 6.40 5.26
C ILE A 168 -13.19 5.64 6.57
N VAL A 169 -12.28 6.15 7.39
CA VAL A 169 -11.91 5.56 8.67
C VAL A 169 -12.03 6.62 9.75
N ARG A 170 -12.69 6.28 10.86
CA ARG A 170 -13.00 7.17 12.00
C ARG A 170 -13.75 8.43 11.57
N GLY A 171 -14.58 8.31 10.52
CA GLY A 171 -15.32 9.41 9.90
C GLY A 171 -14.50 10.33 8.98
N PHE A 172 -13.21 10.06 8.78
CA PHE A 172 -12.32 10.86 7.94
C PHE A 172 -12.06 10.18 6.60
N ARG A 173 -12.14 10.96 5.52
CA ARG A 173 -11.73 10.52 4.17
C ARG A 173 -10.22 10.40 4.11
N GLN A 174 -9.73 9.32 3.50
CA GLN A 174 -8.30 9.02 3.39
C GLN A 174 -7.81 9.12 1.93
N PRO A 175 -7.78 10.33 1.31
CA PRO A 175 -7.41 10.48 -0.10
C PRO A 175 -5.93 10.19 -0.39
N LEU A 176 -5.09 10.18 0.64
CA LEU A 176 -3.66 9.83 0.53
C LEU A 176 -3.40 8.48 1.19
N THR A 177 -4.39 7.59 1.16
CA THR A 177 -4.30 6.17 1.50
C THR A 177 -5.42 5.45 0.74
N ALA A 178 -5.44 5.64 -0.58
CA ALA A 178 -6.58 5.32 -1.45
C ALA A 178 -6.12 4.76 -2.80
N GLY A 179 -7.03 4.08 -3.48
CA GLY A 179 -6.82 3.55 -4.81
C GLY A 179 -7.28 4.54 -5.89
N TYR A 180 -6.51 4.67 -6.96
CA TYR A 180 -6.82 5.52 -8.12
C TYR A 180 -6.54 4.80 -9.44
N ARG A 181 -7.36 5.01 -10.47
CA ARG A 181 -6.99 4.64 -11.84
C ARG A 181 -5.83 5.49 -12.33
N THR A 182 -4.85 4.86 -12.97
CA THR A 182 -3.71 5.57 -13.57
C THR A 182 -4.14 6.51 -14.69
N ALA A 183 -5.24 6.17 -15.38
CA ALA A 183 -5.90 7.00 -16.38
C ALA A 183 -6.42 8.36 -15.85
N LEU A 184 -6.44 8.59 -14.53
CA LEU A 184 -6.79 9.88 -13.96
C LEU A 184 -5.71 10.95 -14.13
N ALA A 185 -4.48 10.58 -14.52
CA ALA A 185 -3.36 11.53 -14.62
C ALA A 185 -3.70 12.83 -15.37
N PRO A 186 -4.34 12.81 -16.57
CA PRO A 186 -4.68 14.05 -17.29
C PRO A 186 -5.69 14.93 -16.55
N LEU A 187 -6.66 14.33 -15.83
CA LEU A 187 -7.63 15.08 -15.04
C LEU A 187 -6.96 15.75 -13.84
N VAL A 188 -6.03 15.07 -13.16
CA VAL A 188 -5.27 15.66 -12.05
C VAL A 188 -4.44 16.84 -12.56
N GLU A 189 -3.79 16.72 -13.72
CA GLU A 189 -3.04 17.81 -14.36
C GLU A 189 -3.93 19.01 -14.74
N GLU A 190 -5.13 18.75 -15.27
CA GLU A 190 -6.11 19.80 -15.60
C GLU A 190 -6.54 20.57 -14.34
N LEU A 191 -6.86 19.85 -13.25
CA LEU A 191 -7.24 20.45 -11.97
C LEU A 191 -6.10 21.29 -11.38
N LEU A 192 -4.86 20.81 -11.46
CA LEU A 192 -3.68 21.58 -11.07
C LEU A 192 -3.54 22.88 -11.90
N GLY A 193 -3.76 22.80 -13.22
CA GLY A 193 -3.78 23.97 -14.11
C GLY A 193 -4.83 25.02 -13.73
N LYS A 194 -5.94 24.58 -13.14
CA LYS A 194 -7.02 25.45 -12.60
C LYS A 194 -6.75 25.93 -11.15
N GLY A 195 -5.61 25.58 -10.55
CA GLY A 195 -5.30 25.91 -9.16
C GLY A 195 -6.09 25.10 -8.11
N GLN A 196 -6.69 23.98 -8.52
CA GLN A 196 -7.47 23.11 -7.65
C GLN A 196 -6.57 22.10 -6.92
N LEU A 197 -5.89 22.55 -5.86
CA LEU A 197 -4.78 21.81 -5.22
C LEU A 197 -5.19 20.76 -4.16
N ARG A 198 -6.49 20.58 -3.89
CA ARG A 198 -6.97 19.66 -2.84
C ARG A 198 -7.46 18.35 -3.46
N PRO A 199 -7.11 17.17 -2.90
CA PRO A 199 -7.64 15.88 -3.38
C PRO A 199 -9.16 15.79 -3.42
N ALA A 200 -9.85 16.55 -2.56
CA ALA A 200 -11.32 16.65 -2.59
C ALA A 200 -11.87 17.17 -3.93
N HIS A 201 -11.14 18.01 -4.66
CA HIS A 201 -11.56 18.49 -5.98
C HIS A 201 -11.50 17.39 -7.02
N LEU A 202 -10.44 16.55 -7.01
CA LEU A 202 -10.37 15.37 -7.87
C LEU A 202 -11.53 14.41 -7.59
N LEU A 203 -11.73 14.08 -6.32
CA LEU A 203 -12.77 13.14 -5.91
C LEU A 203 -14.19 13.61 -6.25
N ALA A 204 -14.41 14.91 -6.42
CA ALA A 204 -15.70 15.46 -6.86
C ALA A 204 -15.97 15.23 -8.36
N GLU A 205 -14.92 15.05 -9.16
CA GLU A 205 -15.00 14.79 -10.61
C GLU A 205 -14.92 13.27 -10.93
N CYS A 206 -14.71 12.42 -9.92
CA CYS A 206 -14.53 10.98 -10.07
C CYS A 206 -15.79 10.19 -9.65
N ARG A 207 -15.98 9.02 -10.27
CA ARG A 207 -16.81 7.96 -9.70
C ARG A 207 -16.06 7.28 -8.57
N VAL A 208 -16.39 7.65 -7.34
CA VAL A 208 -15.71 7.17 -6.14
C VAL A 208 -16.48 6.00 -5.53
N ARG A 209 -15.82 4.86 -5.37
CA ARG A 209 -16.27 3.81 -4.45
C ARG A 209 -15.75 4.13 -3.06
N VAL A 210 -16.67 4.30 -2.11
CA VAL A 210 -16.31 4.52 -0.71
C VAL A 210 -16.24 3.18 -0.01
N LEU A 211 -15.15 2.94 0.73
CA LEU A 211 -15.03 1.85 1.68
C LEU A 211 -15.08 2.44 3.09
N ASP A 212 -16.21 2.27 3.77
CA ASP A 212 -16.29 2.56 5.21
C ASP A 212 -15.65 1.43 6.03
N GLU A 213 -15.61 1.59 7.35
CA GLU A 213 -14.98 0.63 8.26
C GLU A 213 -15.59 -0.77 8.14
N ASP A 214 -16.91 -0.87 8.03
CA ASP A 214 -17.61 -2.15 7.83
C ASP A 214 -17.21 -2.81 6.51
N ALA A 215 -17.11 -2.04 5.42
CA ALA A 215 -16.69 -2.56 4.11
C ALA A 215 -15.22 -3.00 4.10
N LEU A 216 -14.33 -2.27 4.80
CA LEU A 216 -12.93 -2.64 4.95
C LEU A 216 -12.80 -3.93 5.78
N LEU A 217 -13.48 -3.99 6.93
CA LEU A 217 -13.41 -5.14 7.85
C LEU A 217 -14.23 -6.36 7.36
N ALA A 218 -14.97 -6.24 6.26
CA ALA A 218 -15.52 -7.38 5.55
C ALA A 218 -14.41 -8.26 4.91
N ASP A 219 -13.25 -7.67 4.60
CA ASP A 219 -12.07 -8.42 4.24
C ASP A 219 -11.50 -9.14 5.48
N ARG A 220 -11.58 -10.48 5.47
CA ARG A 220 -11.17 -11.30 6.61
C ARG A 220 -9.67 -11.24 6.89
N ALA A 221 -8.84 -11.05 5.86
CA ALA A 221 -7.40 -10.94 6.05
C ALA A 221 -7.08 -9.60 6.75
N LEU A 222 -7.72 -8.50 6.34
CA LEU A 222 -7.58 -7.21 7.01
C LEU A 222 -8.10 -7.25 8.45
N ALA A 223 -9.32 -7.74 8.67
CA ALA A 223 -9.92 -7.79 10.00
C ALA A 223 -9.14 -8.64 11.01
N ALA A 224 -8.37 -9.64 10.54
CA ALA A 224 -7.55 -10.48 11.40
C ALA A 224 -6.28 -9.77 11.92
N VAL A 225 -5.70 -8.88 11.12
CA VAL A 225 -4.38 -8.26 11.39
C VAL A 225 -4.46 -6.79 11.81
N ASP A 226 -5.51 -6.09 11.40
CA ASP A 226 -5.74 -4.68 11.72
C ASP A 226 -7.24 -4.40 11.98
N PRO A 227 -7.83 -4.96 13.05
CA PRO A 227 -9.25 -4.80 13.37
C PRO A 227 -9.63 -3.37 13.75
N GLU A 228 -8.66 -2.54 14.13
CA GLU A 228 -8.87 -1.13 14.53
C GLU A 228 -8.57 -0.14 13.40
N LEU A 229 -8.18 -0.64 12.22
CA LEU A 229 -7.82 0.13 11.04
C LEU A 229 -6.73 1.18 11.34
N GLU A 230 -5.72 0.78 12.11
CA GLU A 230 -4.55 1.59 12.43
C GLU A 230 -3.67 1.89 11.20
N ALA A 231 -3.86 1.16 10.08
CA ALA A 231 -3.14 1.36 8.82
C ALA A 231 -3.19 2.79 8.26
N VAL A 232 -4.15 3.63 8.69
CA VAL A 232 -4.30 5.02 8.25
C VAL A 232 -3.77 6.05 9.27
N VAL A 233 -3.20 5.61 10.39
CA VAL A 233 -2.69 6.53 11.43
C VAL A 233 -1.41 7.19 10.94
N ASN A 234 -1.44 8.54 10.83
CA ASN A 234 -0.29 9.34 10.42
C ASN A 234 0.55 9.81 11.61
N VAL A 235 1.87 9.94 11.40
CA VAL A 235 2.77 10.65 12.33
C VAL A 235 3.10 12.04 11.78
N ASN A 236 2.54 13.09 12.38
CA ASN A 236 2.67 14.46 11.88
C ASN A 236 3.54 15.35 12.76
N GLU A 237 3.56 15.06 14.05
CA GLU A 237 4.32 15.79 15.07
C GLU A 237 5.32 14.87 15.77
N PRO A 238 6.40 15.42 16.35
CA PRO A 238 7.40 14.61 17.03
C PRO A 238 6.80 13.73 18.13
N ALA A 239 5.78 14.23 18.84
CA ALA A 239 5.08 13.46 19.87
C ALA A 239 4.33 12.24 19.29
N ASP A 240 3.74 12.36 18.08
CA ASP A 240 3.07 11.25 17.40
C ASP A 240 4.10 10.17 17.04
N TYR A 241 5.22 10.58 16.48
CA TYR A 241 6.31 9.69 16.10
C TYR A 241 6.89 8.96 17.31
N GLU A 242 7.17 9.66 18.41
CA GLU A 242 7.64 9.05 19.65
C GLU A 242 6.60 8.11 20.28
N ALA A 243 5.32 8.45 20.21
CA ALA A 243 4.25 7.57 20.65
C ALA A 243 4.16 6.30 19.77
N ALA A 244 4.34 6.45 18.45
CA ALA A 244 4.38 5.34 17.52
C ALA A 244 5.60 4.42 17.76
N ARG A 245 6.80 4.99 17.97
CA ARG A 245 8.04 4.24 18.27
C ARG A 245 7.98 3.44 19.57
N ARG A 246 7.17 3.87 20.54
CA ARG A 246 6.96 3.13 21.80
C ARG A 246 6.03 1.93 21.64
N ARG A 247 5.32 1.79 20.52
CA ARG A 247 4.50 0.60 20.29
C ARG A 247 5.41 -0.62 20.07
N PRO A 248 4.99 -1.82 20.53
CA PRO A 248 5.75 -3.04 20.28
C PRO A 248 5.90 -3.30 18.77
N GLU A 249 7.04 -3.88 18.40
CA GLU A 249 7.24 -4.42 17.05
C GLU A 249 6.20 -5.50 16.72
N PRO A 250 5.91 -5.70 15.42
CA PRO A 250 4.91 -6.66 14.99
C PRO A 250 5.30 -8.07 15.41
N GLU A 251 4.29 -8.84 15.80
CA GLU A 251 4.45 -10.24 16.14
C GLU A 251 4.45 -11.08 14.86
N VAL A 252 5.52 -11.86 14.66
CA VAL A 252 5.74 -12.69 13.48
C VAL A 252 6.09 -14.12 13.87
N ILE A 253 5.78 -15.05 12.98
CA ILE A 253 6.12 -16.45 13.13
C ILE A 253 7.41 -16.70 12.35
N VAL A 254 8.45 -17.19 13.00
CA VAL A 254 9.71 -17.57 12.35
C VAL A 254 9.83 -19.08 12.31
N GLU A 255 10.05 -19.60 11.11
CA GLU A 255 10.30 -21.01 10.84
C GLU A 255 11.71 -21.20 10.29
N ARG A 256 12.36 -22.29 10.69
CA ARG A 256 13.72 -22.64 10.26
C ARG A 256 13.70 -24.03 9.62
N TYR A 257 14.25 -24.15 8.42
CA TYR A 257 14.23 -25.40 7.66
C TYR A 257 15.61 -25.97 7.40
N GLY A 258 15.65 -27.25 7.02
CA GLY A 258 16.87 -27.96 6.68
C GLY A 258 17.92 -27.94 7.79
N VAL A 259 19.17 -27.66 7.43
CA VAL A 259 20.30 -27.59 8.38
C VAL A 259 20.15 -26.48 9.42
N LEU A 260 19.30 -25.48 9.18
CA LEU A 260 19.03 -24.41 10.15
C LEU A 260 18.07 -24.85 11.26
N ALA A 261 17.28 -25.91 11.04
CA ALA A 261 16.30 -26.40 12.02
C ALA A 261 16.94 -26.99 13.30
N THR A 262 18.24 -27.29 13.27
CA THR A 262 18.99 -27.87 14.40
C THR A 262 19.87 -26.85 15.12
N ARG A 263 20.05 -25.64 14.59
CA ARG A 263 20.84 -24.57 15.23
C ARG A 263 19.99 -23.81 16.26
N GLY A 264 20.44 -23.78 17.52
CA GLY A 264 20.01 -22.81 18.54
C GLY A 264 18.53 -22.82 18.94
N GLY A 265 18.08 -23.83 19.70
CA GLY A 265 16.92 -23.66 20.58
C GLY A 265 15.56 -24.18 20.10
N GLY A 266 15.50 -25.38 19.49
CA GLY A 266 14.26 -26.15 19.31
C GLY A 266 13.72 -26.19 17.88
N ARG A 267 13.09 -27.30 17.51
CA ARG A 267 12.39 -27.48 16.21
C ARG A 267 11.00 -26.83 16.26
N GLY A 268 10.57 -26.26 15.15
CA GLY A 268 9.22 -25.74 14.95
C GLY A 268 9.12 -24.21 14.90
N PRO A 269 7.91 -23.69 14.66
CA PRO A 269 7.65 -22.26 14.57
C PRO A 269 7.95 -21.54 15.89
N ARG A 270 8.54 -20.35 15.83
CA ARG A 270 8.78 -19.48 16.99
C ARG A 270 8.13 -18.13 16.76
N VAL A 271 7.36 -17.69 17.74
CA VAL A 271 6.79 -16.34 17.73
C VAL A 271 7.84 -15.35 18.27
N VAL A 272 8.14 -14.31 17.51
CA VAL A 272 9.05 -13.23 17.89
C VAL A 272 8.44 -11.86 17.54
N ARG A 273 9.00 -10.79 18.09
CA ARG A 273 8.62 -9.41 17.73
C ARG A 273 9.76 -8.76 16.95
N ALA A 274 9.54 -8.56 15.66
CA ALA A 274 10.56 -8.07 14.76
C ALA A 274 9.93 -7.24 13.63
N ALA A 275 10.40 -6.02 13.43
CA ALA A 275 9.96 -5.14 12.36
C ALA A 275 10.65 -5.38 11.02
N THR A 276 11.76 -6.14 10.99
CA THR A 276 12.52 -6.44 9.77
C THR A 276 12.97 -7.89 9.73
N ILE A 277 13.23 -8.40 8.51
CA ILE A 277 13.77 -9.77 8.33
C ILE A 277 15.09 -9.95 9.08
N GLY A 278 15.98 -8.97 8.98
CA GLY A 278 17.28 -9.02 9.67
C GLY A 278 17.10 -9.15 11.18
N HIS A 279 16.23 -8.33 11.78
CA HIS A 279 15.94 -8.42 13.21
C HIS A 279 15.30 -9.78 13.58
N ALA A 280 14.39 -10.31 12.74
CA ALA A 280 13.79 -11.62 12.97
C ALA A 280 14.84 -12.75 12.92
N ALA A 281 15.80 -12.68 12.00
CA ALA A 281 16.92 -13.62 11.89
C ALA A 281 17.79 -13.58 13.16
N ASP A 282 18.17 -12.39 13.62
CA ASP A 282 18.99 -12.18 14.81
C ASP A 282 18.34 -12.81 16.06
N LEU A 283 17.02 -12.60 16.23
CA LEU A 283 16.25 -13.16 17.36
C LEU A 283 16.18 -14.69 17.38
N VAL A 284 16.41 -15.35 16.24
CA VAL A 284 16.51 -16.82 16.15
C VAL A 284 17.94 -17.33 15.98
N GLY A 285 18.94 -16.45 16.17
CA GLY A 285 20.36 -16.79 16.15
C GLY A 285 20.91 -17.07 14.75
N LEU A 286 20.32 -16.42 13.73
CA LEU A 286 20.77 -16.51 12.34
C LEU A 286 21.32 -15.15 11.90
N ALA A 287 22.43 -15.16 11.15
CA ALA A 287 22.87 -13.99 10.42
C ALA A 287 22.22 -14.03 9.03
N PHE A 288 21.39 -13.04 8.70
CA PHE A 288 20.82 -12.94 7.35
C PHE A 288 21.86 -12.36 6.38
N ASP A 289 22.89 -13.16 6.12
CA ASP A 289 23.89 -12.94 5.08
C ASP A 289 23.52 -13.75 3.83
N GLY A 290 24.20 -13.51 2.70
CA GLY A 290 23.86 -14.13 1.41
C GLY A 290 23.85 -15.67 1.36
N HIS A 291 24.16 -16.36 2.48
CA HIS A 291 24.07 -17.81 2.65
C HIS A 291 22.72 -18.28 3.22
N ILE A 292 21.84 -17.37 3.60
CA ILE A 292 20.48 -17.67 4.08
C ILE A 292 19.47 -17.06 3.11
N LEU A 293 18.51 -17.88 2.69
CA LEU A 293 17.33 -17.43 1.96
C LEU A 293 16.18 -17.25 2.97
N ALA A 294 15.44 -16.16 2.81
CA ALA A 294 14.21 -15.93 3.54
C ALA A 294 13.01 -16.03 2.60
N ALA A 295 11.88 -16.51 3.09
CA ALA A 295 10.59 -16.34 2.44
C ALA A 295 9.60 -15.73 3.43
N VAL A 296 8.92 -14.67 3.04
CA VAL A 296 7.87 -14.03 3.86
C VAL A 296 6.52 -14.36 3.24
N ASN A 297 5.69 -15.10 3.97
CA ASN A 297 4.39 -15.60 3.51
C ASN A 297 4.45 -16.36 2.16
N GLY A 298 5.59 -16.97 1.85
CA GLY A 298 5.84 -17.70 0.60
C GLY A 298 6.65 -16.92 -0.45
N ASP A 299 6.76 -15.59 -0.33
CA ASP A 299 7.53 -14.77 -1.27
C ASP A 299 9.01 -14.78 -0.91
N GLN A 300 9.86 -15.20 -1.85
CA GLN A 300 11.31 -15.28 -1.62
C GLN A 300 11.94 -13.89 -1.56
N ILE A 301 12.67 -13.63 -0.48
CA ILE A 301 13.39 -12.38 -0.25
C ILE A 301 14.89 -12.68 -0.25
N ARG A 302 15.62 -11.99 -1.13
CA ARG A 302 17.07 -12.19 -1.30
C ARG A 302 17.83 -11.00 -0.75
N SER A 303 18.63 -11.25 0.30
CA SER A 303 19.64 -10.33 0.81
C SER A 303 19.15 -8.94 1.24
N ASP A 304 17.85 -8.76 1.47
CA ASP A 304 17.28 -7.54 2.03
C ASP A 304 16.86 -7.76 3.49
N GLY A 305 17.79 -7.49 4.41
CA GLY A 305 17.51 -7.55 5.84
C GLY A 305 16.60 -6.43 6.34
N THR A 306 16.41 -5.37 5.55
CA THR A 306 15.60 -4.19 5.93
C THR A 306 14.14 -4.31 5.51
N LEU A 307 13.76 -5.38 4.81
CA LEU A 307 12.37 -5.61 4.39
C LEU A 307 11.46 -5.54 5.62
N PRO A 308 10.42 -4.68 5.60
CA PRO A 308 9.50 -4.54 6.72
C PRO A 308 8.66 -5.81 6.90
N LEU A 309 8.57 -6.26 8.14
CA LEU A 309 7.66 -7.30 8.58
C LEU A 309 6.41 -6.69 9.22
N GLN A 310 5.31 -7.44 9.20
CA GLN A 310 4.00 -7.01 9.67
C GLN A 310 3.36 -8.08 10.55
N ALA A 311 2.41 -7.67 11.38
CA ALA A 311 1.72 -8.60 12.26
C ALA A 311 1.01 -9.69 11.44
N GLY A 312 1.22 -10.95 11.81
CA GLY A 312 0.69 -12.10 11.06
C GLY A 312 1.61 -12.63 9.96
N ASP A 313 2.77 -12.00 9.73
CA ASP A 313 3.77 -12.55 8.82
C ASP A 313 4.36 -13.86 9.35
N THR A 314 4.59 -14.79 8.42
CA THR A 314 5.42 -15.97 8.61
C THR A 314 6.71 -15.82 7.81
N VAL A 315 7.85 -15.95 8.48
CA VAL A 315 9.20 -15.83 7.91
C VAL A 315 9.87 -17.19 7.97
N ALA A 316 10.13 -17.78 6.81
CA ALA A 316 10.83 -19.04 6.66
C ALA A 316 12.30 -18.80 6.31
N PHE A 317 13.24 -19.29 7.12
CA PHE A 317 14.67 -19.27 6.82
C PHE A 317 15.18 -20.63 6.34
N ILE A 318 15.91 -20.63 5.23
CA ILE A 318 16.45 -21.81 4.56
C ILE A 318 17.94 -21.55 4.24
N SER A 319 18.79 -22.57 4.39
CA SER A 319 20.19 -22.46 3.96
C SER A 319 20.28 -22.45 2.42
N ALA A 320 21.02 -21.49 1.87
CA ALA A 320 21.25 -21.39 0.42
C ALA A 320 22.05 -22.59 -0.14
N ASP A 321 22.83 -23.26 0.70
CA ASP A 321 23.69 -24.39 0.32
C ASP A 321 22.95 -25.74 0.24
N ALA A 322 21.65 -25.79 0.56
CA ALA A 322 20.86 -27.02 0.61
C ALA A 322 20.34 -27.50 -0.77
N GLY A 323 20.80 -26.90 -1.88
CA GLY A 323 20.40 -27.20 -3.25
C GLY A 323 21.48 -27.89 -4.11
N GLY A 324 22.33 -28.71 -3.50
CA GLY A 324 23.35 -29.53 -4.19
C GLY A 324 22.97 -31.00 -4.27
#